data_AF-A0A9E0SS49-F1
#
_entry.id   AF-A0A9E0SS49-F1
#
_cell.length_a   1.000
_cell.length_b   1.000
_cell.length_c   1.000
_cell.angle_alpha   90.00
_cell.angle_beta   90.00
_cell.angle_gamma   90.00
#
_symmetry.space_group_name_H-M   'P 1'
#
loop_
_entity.id
_entity.type
_entity.pdbx_description
1 polymer ?
#
loop_
_entity_poly.entity_id
_entity_poly.type
_entity_poly.pdbx_seq_one_letter_code
_entity_poly.pdbx_strand_id
1 'polypeptide(L)' 'MSRLPVEALEAEAMKLSPLERAELADRLWLSVHTREEVDAAWEAEVERRIRQIDAGEVECVPWEAVMTELHDRLR' A
#
# COMPACT_ATOMS: atom_id res chain seq x y z
N MET A 1 -30.96 -6.84 6.88
CA MET A 1 -29.78 -7.37 7.62
C MET A 1 -29.41 -6.36 8.68
N SER A 2 -29.23 -6.77 9.94
CA SER A 2 -28.80 -5.86 11.01
C SER A 2 -27.32 -5.52 10.85
N ARG A 3 -26.94 -4.24 11.03
CA ARG A 3 -25.55 -3.80 11.00
C ARG A 3 -24.92 -4.07 12.37
N LEU A 4 -23.81 -4.82 12.40
CA LEU A 4 -23.00 -4.94 13.62
C LEU A 4 -22.18 -3.65 13.83
N PRO A 5 -22.03 -3.16 15.07
CA PRO A 5 -21.08 -2.10 15.40
C PRO A 5 -19.65 -2.50 15.01
N VAL A 6 -18.82 -1.52 14.64
CA VAL A 6 -17.42 -1.77 14.22
C VAL A 6 -16.62 -2.39 15.38
N GLU A 7 -16.88 -1.94 16.60
CA GLU A 7 -16.23 -2.43 17.83
C GLU A 7 -16.56 -3.90 18.08
N ALA A 8 -17.79 -4.33 17.74
CA ALA A 8 -18.18 -5.73 17.84
C ALA A 8 -17.48 -6.59 16.77
N LEU A 9 -17.34 -6.08 15.54
CA LEU A 9 -16.60 -6.77 14.47
C LEU A 9 -15.10 -6.87 14.79
N GLU A 10 -14.51 -5.81 15.33
CA GLU A 10 -13.12 -5.81 15.79
C GLU A 10 -12.90 -6.84 16.89
N ALA A 11 -13.77 -6.88 17.90
CA ALA A 11 -13.69 -7.84 18.98
C ALA A 11 -13.76 -9.30 18.49
N GLU A 12 -14.59 -9.59 17.47
CA GLU A 12 -14.63 -10.91 16.84
C GLU A 12 -13.37 -11.19 15.99
N ALA A 13 -12.88 -10.22 15.22
CA ALA A 13 -11.65 -10.35 14.43
C ALA A 13 -10.41 -10.59 15.31
N MET A 14 -10.39 -10.06 16.54
CA MET A 14 -9.32 -10.28 17.50
C MET A 14 -9.26 -11.71 18.04
N LYS A 15 -10.33 -12.51 17.88
CA LYS A 15 -10.34 -13.94 18.25
C LYS A 15 -9.66 -14.83 17.21
N LEU A 16 -9.43 -14.33 15.99
CA LEU A 16 -8.75 -15.06 14.92
C LEU A 16 -7.27 -15.28 15.24
N SER A 17 -6.67 -16.31 14.64
CA SER A 17 -5.22 -16.46 14.66
C SER A 17 -4.54 -15.25 14.00
N PRO A 18 -3.25 -14.99 14.29
CA PRO A 18 -2.53 -13.89 13.66
C PRO A 18 -2.57 -13.90 12.12
N LEU A 19 -2.51 -15.09 11.50
CA LEU A 19 -2.55 -15.24 10.05
C LEU A 19 -3.94 -14.88 9.48
N GLU A 20 -5.00 -15.48 10.03
CA GLU A 20 -6.38 -15.21 9.61
C GLU A 20 -6.76 -13.74 9.79
N ARG A 21 -6.27 -13.10 10.86
CA ARG A 21 -6.47 -11.67 11.09
C ARG A 21 -5.73 -10.82 10.04
N ALA A 22 -4.51 -11.20 9.65
CA ALA A 22 -3.79 -10.52 8.58
C ALA A 22 -4.50 -10.65 7.23
N GLU A 23 -4.99 -11.85 6.89
CA GLU A 23 -5.78 -12.09 5.67
C GLU A 23 -7.11 -11.31 5.66
N LEU A 24 -7.78 -11.18 6.80
CA LEU A 24 -8.97 -10.34 6.93
C LEU A 24 -8.63 -8.85 6.73
N ALA A 25 -7.55 -8.38 7.36
CA ALA A 25 -7.10 -7.02 7.23
C ALA A 25 -6.76 -6.65 5.78
N ASP A 26 -6.07 -7.54 5.05
CA ASP A 26 -5.72 -7.34 3.64
C ASP A 26 -6.97 -7.21 2.75
N ARG A 27 -7.95 -8.11 2.93
CA ARG A 27 -9.22 -8.03 2.17
C ARG A 27 -10.00 -6.77 2.49
N LEU A 28 -10.07 -6.36 3.75
CA LEU A 28 -10.74 -5.12 4.14
C LEU A 28 -10.02 -3.92 3.56
N TRP A 29 -8.70 -3.87 3.63
CA TRP A 29 -7.89 -2.80 3.04
C TRP A 29 -8.13 -2.68 1.53
N LEU A 30 -8.07 -3.78 0.80
CA LEU A 30 -8.34 -3.82 -0.64
C LEU A 30 -9.79 -3.44 -0.99
N SER A 31 -10.73 -3.56 -0.05
CA SER A 31 -12.13 -3.17 -0.27
C SER A 31 -12.41 -1.67 -0.08
N VAL A 32 -11.47 -0.90 0.51
CA VAL A 32 -11.65 0.53 0.80
C VAL A 32 -11.65 1.36 -0.48
N HIS A 33 -10.90 0.94 -1.49
CA HIS A 33 -10.75 1.66 -2.76
C HIS A 33 -11.11 0.76 -3.92
N THR A 34 -11.75 1.35 -4.92
CA THR A 34 -11.95 0.67 -6.21
C THR A 34 -10.64 0.60 -6.98
N ARG A 35 -10.52 -0.37 -7.88
CA ARG A 35 -9.32 -0.50 -8.72
C ARG A 35 -9.14 0.74 -9.58
N GLU A 36 -10.24 1.29 -10.07
CA GLU A 36 -10.29 2.49 -10.91
C GLU A 36 -9.79 3.73 -10.17
N GLU A 37 -10.17 3.93 -8.90
CA GLU A 37 -9.66 5.03 -8.07
C GLU A 37 -8.16 4.91 -7.82
N VAL A 38 -7.67 3.69 -7.57
CA VAL A 38 -6.23 3.44 -7.38
C VAL A 38 -5.47 3.71 -8.67
N ASP A 39 -5.94 3.17 -9.80
CA ASP A 39 -5.27 3.35 -11.09
C ASP A 39 -5.21 4.84 -11.49
N ALA A 40 -6.28 5.60 -11.28
CA ALA A 40 -6.30 7.04 -11.54
C ALA A 40 -5.33 7.83 -10.63
N ALA A 41 -5.27 7.49 -9.34
CA ALA A 41 -4.33 8.12 -8.40
C ALA A 41 -2.86 7.80 -8.75
N TRP A 42 -2.59 6.57 -9.20
CA TRP A 42 -1.28 6.13 -9.65
C TRP A 42 -0.86 6.84 -10.95
N GLU A 43 -1.75 6.97 -11.93
CA GLU A 43 -1.48 7.69 -13.17
C GLU A 43 -1.10 9.15 -12.89
N ALA A 44 -1.89 9.85 -12.08
CA ALA A 44 -1.60 11.23 -11.69
C ALA A 44 -0.24 11.38 -10.98
N GLU A 45 0.12 10.43 -10.11
CA GLU A 45 1.39 10.45 -9.39
C GLU A 45 2.58 10.14 -10.30
N VAL A 46 2.44 9.17 -11.21
CA VAL A 46 3.49 8.83 -12.19
C VAL A 46 3.79 10.04 -13.08
N GLU A 47 2.76 10.68 -13.63
CA GLU A 47 2.93 11.89 -14.43
C GLU A 47 3.60 13.01 -13.63
N ARG A 48 3.19 13.20 -12.37
CA ARG A 48 3.80 14.20 -11.49
C ARG A 48 5.29 13.91 -11.29
N ARG A 49 5.67 12.67 -10.98
CA ARG A 49 7.08 12.29 -10.77
C ARG A 49 7.93 12.44 -12.02
N ILE A 50 7.41 12.05 -13.18
CA ILE A 50 8.11 12.25 -14.46
C ILE A 50 8.43 13.73 -14.65
N ARG A 51 7.43 14.62 -14.49
CA ARG A 51 7.65 16.07 -14.62
C ARG A 51 8.71 16.60 -13.65
N GLN A 52 8.72 16.13 -12.40
CA GLN A 52 9.72 16.56 -11.42
C GLN A 52 11.13 16.12 -11.80
N ILE A 53 11.28 14.90 -12.33
CA ILE A 53 12.56 14.38 -12.81
C ILE A 53 13.04 15.20 -14.02
N ASP A 54 12.18 15.39 -15.00
CA ASP A 54 12.50 16.14 -16.23
C ASP A 54 12.84 17.62 -15.94
N ALA A 55 12.19 18.22 -14.94
CA ALA A 55 12.45 19.58 -14.49
C ALA A 55 13.69 19.69 -13.56
N GLY A 56 14.29 18.57 -13.15
CA GLY A 56 15.40 18.55 -12.19
C GLY A 56 15.02 19.00 -10.78
N GLU A 57 13.74 18.89 -10.41
CA GLU A 57 13.22 19.25 -9.07
C GLU A 57 13.58 18.21 -8.01
N VAL A 58 13.99 17.02 -8.42
CA VAL A 58 14.33 15.90 -7.55
C VAL A 58 15.68 15.31 -7.92
N GLU A 59 16.45 14.93 -6.90
CA GLU A 59 17.70 14.17 -7.08
C GLU A 59 17.38 12.68 -7.18
N CYS A 60 17.72 12.07 -8.31
CA CYS A 60 17.52 10.63 -8.53
C CYS A 60 18.69 9.84 -7.93
N VAL A 61 18.37 8.71 -7.29
CA VAL A 61 19.38 7.75 -6.84
C VAL A 61 19.68 6.77 -7.99
N PRO A 62 20.95 6.50 -8.31
CA PRO A 62 21.31 5.48 -9.30
C PRO A 62 20.73 4.11 -8.94
N TRP A 63 20.20 3.41 -9.94
CA TRP A 63 19.55 2.11 -9.77
C TRP A 63 20.47 1.07 -9.10
N GLU A 64 21.73 1.04 -9.50
CA GLU A 64 22.74 0.11 -8.99
C GLU A 64 22.95 0.31 -7.48
N ALA A 65 22.97 1.57 -7.02
CA ALA A 65 23.13 1.89 -5.61
C ALA A 65 21.95 1.38 -4.77
N VAL A 66 20.72 1.58 -5.26
CA VAL A 66 19.50 1.09 -4.59
C VAL A 66 19.51 -0.43 -4.47
N MET A 67 19.86 -1.14 -5.54
CA MET A 67 19.87 -2.60 -5.54
C MET A 67 20.97 -3.19 -4.66
N THR A 68 22.15 -2.56 -4.62
CA THR A 68 23.21 -2.96 -3.68
C THR A 68 22.73 -2.85 -2.23
N GLU A 69 22.16 -1.70 -1.85
CA GLU A 69 21.64 -1.50 -0.48
C GLU A 69 20.55 -2.52 -0.13
N LEU A 70 19.61 -2.76 -1.04
CA LEU A 70 18.52 -3.72 -0.82
C LEU A 70 19.05 -5.13 -0.57
N HIS A 71 20.02 -5.59 -1.37
CA HIS A 71 20.62 -6.91 -1.19
C HIS A 71 21.38 -7.04 0.13
N ASP A 72 22.07 -5.99 0.56
CA ASP A 72 22.81 -6.00 1.82
C ASP A 72 21.85 -6.04 3.03
N ARG A 73 20.67 -5.42 2.94
CA ARG A 73 19.64 -5.43 4.00
C ARG A 73 18.87 -6.74 4.13
N LEU A 74 18.82 -7.54 3.07
CA LEU A 74 18.10 -8.82 3.02
C LEU A 74 19.00 -10.04 3.34
N ARG A 75 20.29 -9.82 3.61
CA ARG A 75 21.21 -10.83 4.17
C ARG A 75 21.11 -10.88 5.69
#